data_AF-A0A1M5LZA1-F1
#
_entry.id   AF-A0A1M5LZA1-F1
#
_cell.length_a   1.000
_cell.length_b   1.000
_cell.length_c   1.000
_cell.angle_alpha   90.00
_cell.angle_beta   90.00
_cell.angle_gamma   90.00
#
_symmetry.space_group_name_H-M   'P 1'
#
loop_
_entity.id
_entity.type
_entity.pdbx_description
1 polymer ?
#
loop_
_entity_poly.entity_id
_entity_poly.type
_entity_poly.pdbx_seq_one_letter_code
_entity_poly.pdbx_strand_id
1 'polypeptide(L)'
;MKIKIKPEAIDINQLKKLLEKHFSGTYTLNKRNKNLLAVAATKTIGATVLVQKKVIIVNGNFPTMGRQVIFTILLFSLGIIPPLLVYFLFYHKKMKAVEKDVVEFITSKYTDQLKTN
;
A
#
# COMPACT_ATOMS: atom_id res chain seq x y z
N MET A 1 -7.66 13.85 8.59
CA MET A 1 -8.69 14.79 9.09
C MET A 1 -9.84 14.90 8.10
N LYS A 2 -11.08 15.03 8.59
CA LYS A 2 -12.29 15.14 7.77
C LYS A 2 -13.04 16.43 8.12
N ILE A 3 -13.46 17.19 7.12
CA ILE A 3 -14.19 18.46 7.26
C ILE A 3 -15.52 18.32 6.52
N LYS A 4 -16.64 18.39 7.25
CA LYS A 4 -17.98 18.30 6.64
C LYS A 4 -18.28 19.59 5.87
N ILE A 5 -18.83 19.47 4.67
CA ILE A 5 -19.18 20.61 3.81
C ILE A 5 -20.60 20.44 3.25
N LYS A 6 -21.23 21.56 2.89
CA LYS A 6 -22.49 21.53 2.14
C LYS A 6 -22.25 20.93 0.75
N PRO A 7 -23.25 20.25 0.15
CA PRO A 7 -23.14 19.70 -1.20
C PRO A 7 -22.63 20.76 -2.19
N GLU A 8 -21.61 20.41 -2.97
CA GLU A 8 -21.09 21.23 -4.07
C GLU A 8 -20.55 22.61 -3.65
N ALA A 9 -20.32 22.82 -2.35
CA ALA A 9 -19.93 24.13 -1.83
C ALA A 9 -18.49 24.55 -2.17
N ILE A 10 -17.63 23.60 -2.57
CA ILE A 10 -16.20 23.87 -2.77
C ILE A 10 -15.74 23.28 -4.10
N ASP A 11 -15.32 24.16 -5.01
CA ASP A 11 -14.58 23.80 -6.22
C ASP A 11 -13.09 23.67 -5.92
N ILE A 12 -12.45 22.64 -6.49
CA ILE A 12 -11.04 22.36 -6.23
C ILE A 12 -10.10 23.39 -6.86
N ASN A 13 -10.48 24.04 -7.96
CA ASN A 13 -9.62 25.02 -8.61
C ASN A 13 -9.63 26.32 -7.82
N GLN A 14 -10.80 26.71 -7.30
CA GLN A 14 -10.91 27.81 -6.34
C GLN A 14 -10.10 27.52 -5.08
N LEU A 15 -10.25 26.32 -4.52
CA LEU A 15 -9.48 25.90 -3.34
C LEU A 15 -7.97 25.92 -3.61
N LYS A 16 -7.52 25.42 -4.76
CA LYS A 16 -6.11 25.46 -5.15
C LYS A 16 -5.59 26.90 -5.18
N LYS A 17 -6.30 27.83 -5.86
CA LYS A 17 -5.90 29.24 -5.94
C LYS A 17 -5.81 29.90 -4.57
N LEU A 18 -6.76 29.63 -3.67
CA LEU A 18 -6.76 30.16 -2.31
C LEU A 18 -5.55 29.63 -1.51
N LEU A 19 -5.27 28.34 -1.62
CA LEU A 19 -4.13 27.73 -0.93
C LEU A 19 -2.80 28.19 -1.51
N GLU A 20 -2.68 28.36 -2.83
CA GLU A 20 -1.48 28.92 -3.48
C GLU A 20 -1.22 30.36 -3.06
N LYS A 21 -2.29 31.16 -2.93
CA LYS A 21 -2.18 32.54 -2.43
C LYS A 21 -1.75 32.58 -0.97
N HIS A 22 -2.31 31.71 -0.12
CA HIS A 22 -2.03 31.70 1.31
C HIS A 22 -0.66 31.10 1.65
N PHE A 23 -0.25 30.02 0.97
CA PHE A 23 1.01 29.31 1.20
C PHE A 23 2.08 29.63 0.15
N SER A 24 2.00 30.81 -0.47
CA SER A 24 2.90 31.22 -1.55
C SER A 24 4.36 31.09 -1.12
N GLY A 25 5.18 30.41 -1.93
CA GLY A 25 6.60 30.19 -1.67
C GLY A 25 6.94 29.14 -0.60
N THR A 26 5.95 28.60 0.13
CA THR A 26 6.20 27.61 1.19
C THR A 26 5.90 26.19 0.72
N TYR A 27 4.74 25.99 0.06
CA TYR A 27 4.30 24.67 -0.40
C TYR A 27 4.08 24.62 -1.90
N THR A 28 4.37 23.48 -2.52
CA THR A 28 4.06 23.23 -3.92
C THR A 28 2.71 22.53 -4.03
N LEU A 29 1.78 23.11 -4.78
CA LEU A 29 0.42 22.58 -4.93
C LEU A 29 0.22 21.98 -6.32
N ASN A 30 0.00 20.68 -6.36
CA ASN A 30 -0.19 19.92 -7.60
C ASN A 30 -1.57 19.27 -7.62
N LYS A 31 -2.40 19.63 -8.60
CA LYS A 31 -3.68 18.97 -8.83
C LYS A 31 -3.40 17.61 -9.45
N ARG A 32 -3.83 16.52 -8.80
CA ARG A 32 -3.64 15.16 -9.34
C ARG A 32 -4.85 14.68 -10.14
N ASN A 33 -6.05 15.05 -9.73
CA ASN A 33 -7.28 14.75 -10.48
C ASN A 33 -8.36 15.81 -10.21
N LYS A 34 -9.58 15.59 -10.72
CA LYS A 34 -10.70 16.54 -10.57
C LYS A 34 -11.09 16.85 -9.12
N ASN A 35 -10.75 15.99 -8.17
CA ASN A 35 -11.18 16.07 -6.78
C ASN A 35 -10.01 15.98 -5.78
N LEU A 36 -8.77 15.86 -6.24
CA LEU A 36 -7.61 15.58 -5.40
C LEU A 36 -6.45 16.53 -5.71
N LEU A 37 -5.98 17.18 -4.65
CA LEU A 37 -4.89 18.13 -4.64
C LEU A 37 -3.79 17.60 -3.72
N ALA A 38 -2.56 17.57 -4.21
CA ALA A 38 -1.39 17.29 -3.41
C ALA A 38 -0.72 18.60 -2.99
N VAL A 39 -0.47 18.75 -1.71
CA VAL A 39 0.24 19.88 -1.11
C VAL A 39 1.58 19.34 -0.60
N ALA A 40 2.68 19.75 -1.22
CA ALA A 40 4.02 19.27 -0.90
C ALA A 40 4.77 20.33 -0.08
N ALA A 41 5.19 19.98 1.13
CA ALA A 41 6.12 20.79 1.90
C ALA A 41 7.57 20.48 1.51
N THR A 42 7.85 19.20 1.28
CA THR A 42 9.11 18.73 0.69
C THR A 42 8.81 17.66 -0.37
N LYS A 43 9.83 17.04 -0.94
CA LYS A 43 9.66 15.92 -1.88
C LYS A 43 9.06 14.66 -1.21
N THR A 44 9.10 14.57 0.12
CA THR A 44 8.68 13.38 0.89
C THR A 44 7.58 13.67 1.90
N ILE A 45 7.40 14.92 2.32
CA ILE A 45 6.44 15.34 3.35
C ILE A 45 5.41 16.26 2.73
N GLY A 46 4.14 15.98 3.00
CA GLY A 46 3.06 16.88 2.67
C GLY A 46 1.70 16.31 3.03
N ALA A 47 0.68 16.75 2.32
CA ALA A 47 -0.68 16.33 2.53
C ALA A 47 -1.42 16.17 1.20
N THR A 48 -2.42 15.30 1.20
CA THR A 48 -3.39 15.17 0.12
C THR A 48 -4.74 15.70 0.59
N VAL A 49 -5.33 16.60 -0.19
CA VAL A 49 -6.67 17.15 0.02
C VAL A 49 -7.60 16.53 -1.03
N LEU A 50 -8.57 15.75 -0.59
CA LEU A 50 -9.60 15.12 -1.41
C LEU A 50 -10.95 15.78 -1.13
N VAL A 51 -11.50 16.44 -2.13
CA VAL A 51 -12.82 17.08 -2.09
C VAL A 51 -13.86 16.06 -2.57
N GLN A 52 -14.80 15.71 -1.69
CA GLN A 52 -15.96 14.88 -2.01
C GLN A 52 -17.25 15.71 -1.81
N LYS A 53 -18.38 15.19 -2.27
CA LYS A 53 -19.67 15.91 -2.28
C LYS A 53 -20.04 16.55 -0.93
N LYS A 54 -19.80 15.89 0.20
CA LYS A 54 -20.20 16.34 1.54
C LYS A 54 -19.03 16.48 2.53
N VAL A 55 -17.81 16.20 2.09
CA VAL A 55 -16.64 16.16 2.98
C VAL A 55 -15.36 16.49 2.22
N ILE A 56 -14.48 17.23 2.88
CA ILE A 56 -13.08 17.36 2.48
C ILE A 56 -12.25 16.48 3.40
N ILE A 57 -11.41 15.65 2.80
CA ILE A 57 -10.48 14.77 3.51
C ILE A 57 -9.08 15.32 3.31
N VAL A 58 -8.42 15.66 4.42
CA VAL A 58 -7.01 16.09 4.43
C VAL A 58 -6.20 15.00 5.12
N ASN A 59 -5.24 14.41 4.41
CA ASN A 59 -4.38 13.37 4.96
C ASN A 59 -2.91 13.75 4.82
N GLY A 60 -2.16 13.70 5.92
CA GLY A 60 -0.70 13.85 5.88
C GLY A 60 -0.10 12.59 5.27
N ASN A 61 0.66 12.73 4.17
CA ASN A 61 1.20 11.59 3.44
C ASN A 61 2.33 12.01 2.49
N PHE A 62 2.84 11.03 1.74
CA PHE A 62 3.79 11.29 0.66
C PHE A 62 3.16 12.14 -0.45
N PRO A 63 3.79 13.26 -0.85
CA PRO A 63 3.29 14.14 -1.91
C PRO A 63 3.28 13.53 -3.31
N THR A 64 3.87 12.35 -3.51
CA THR A 64 3.84 11.59 -4.77
C THR A 64 3.51 10.11 -4.52
N MET A 65 2.81 9.48 -5.46
CA MET A 65 2.52 8.04 -5.39
C MET A 65 3.79 7.19 -5.43
N GLY A 66 4.80 7.59 -6.23
CA GLY A 66 6.06 6.86 -6.32
C GLY A 66 6.75 6.70 -4.97
N ARG A 67 6.78 7.76 -4.14
CA ARG A 67 7.37 7.68 -2.79
C ARG A 67 6.56 6.80 -1.85
N GLN A 68 5.24 6.85 -1.94
CA GLN A 68 4.36 5.96 -1.18
C GLN A 68 4.61 4.49 -1.55
N VAL A 69 4.73 4.19 -2.84
CA VAL A 69 5.01 2.84 -3.33
C VAL A 69 6.39 2.36 -2.88
N ILE A 70 7.42 3.20 -2.99
CA ILE A 70 8.78 2.86 -2.51
C ILE A 70 8.75 2.54 -1.01
N PHE A 71 8.08 3.35 -0.19
CA PHE A 71 7.95 3.10 1.24
C PHE A 71 7.24 1.77 1.52
N THR A 72 6.16 1.48 0.82
CA THR A 72 5.44 0.20 0.93
C THR A 72 6.33 -0.98 0.53
N ILE A 73 7.10 -0.87 -0.57
CA ILE A 73 8.04 -1.91 -0.99
C ILE A 73 9.10 -2.13 0.10
N LEU A 74 9.65 -1.07 0.70
CA LEU A 74 10.62 -1.20 1.80
C LEU A 74 10.01 -1.92 3.01
N LEU A 75 8.76 -1.61 3.36
CA LEU A 75 8.06 -2.33 4.44
C LEU A 75 7.91 -3.82 4.13
N PHE A 76 7.52 -4.18 2.91
CA PHE A 76 7.41 -5.58 2.49
C PHE A 76 8.76 -6.28 2.46
N SER A 77 9.79 -5.62 1.91
CA SER A 77 11.13 -6.18 1.79
C SER A 77 11.82 -6.39 3.13
N LEU A 78 11.49 -5.60 4.14
CA LEU A 78 12.05 -5.75 5.48
C LEU A 78 11.17 -6.59 6.41
N GLY A 79 9.85 -6.60 6.20
CA GLY A 79 8.91 -7.30 7.08
C GLY A 79 8.55 -8.72 6.63
N ILE A 80 8.40 -8.97 5.34
CA ILE A 80 7.88 -10.25 4.82
C ILE A 80 8.98 -11.09 4.17
N ILE A 81 9.86 -10.45 3.40
CA ILE A 81 10.92 -11.18 2.69
C ILE A 81 11.86 -11.93 3.65
N PRO A 82 12.36 -11.35 4.76
CA PRO A 82 13.31 -12.05 5.62
C PRO A 82 12.73 -13.31 6.30
N PRO A 83 11.50 -13.30 6.86
CA PRO A 83 10.86 -14.52 7.35
C PRO A 83 10.68 -15.59 6.28
N LEU A 84 10.30 -15.21 5.05
CA LEU A 84 10.16 -16.16 3.95
C LEU A 84 11.52 -16.77 3.57
N LEU A 85 12.58 -15.98 3.51
CA LEU A 85 13.93 -16.49 3.25
C LEU A 85 14.34 -17.51 4.32
N VAL A 86 14.09 -17.22 5.60
CA VAL A 86 14.36 -18.18 6.69
C VAL A 86 13.55 -19.46 6.50
N TYR A 87 12.26 -19.36 6.17
CA TYR A 87 11.42 -20.53 5.89
C TYR A 87 12.02 -21.40 4.76
N PHE A 88 12.34 -20.80 3.61
CA PHE A 88 12.83 -21.54 2.45
C PHE A 88 14.22 -22.14 2.66
N LEU A 89 15.12 -21.42 3.34
CA LEU A 89 16.49 -21.87 3.59
C LEU A 89 16.56 -23.00 4.62
N PHE A 90 15.80 -22.91 5.71
CA PHE A 90 15.99 -23.81 6.85
C PHE A 90 14.92 -24.89 6.98
N TYR A 91 13.69 -24.62 6.56
CA TYR A 91 12.53 -25.46 6.85
C TYR A 91 11.98 -26.18 5.62
N HIS A 92 11.82 -25.46 4.51
CA HIS A 92 11.08 -25.97 3.34
C HIS A 92 11.64 -27.32 2.81
N LYS A 93 12.96 -27.41 2.62
CA LYS A 93 13.60 -28.65 2.13
C LYS A 93 13.40 -29.83 3.10
N LYS A 94 13.49 -29.58 4.41
CA LYS A 94 13.33 -30.62 5.44
C LYS A 94 11.88 -31.09 5.51
N MET A 95 10.93 -30.16 5.46
CA MET A 95 9.51 -30.48 5.40
C MET A 95 9.17 -31.32 4.16
N LYS A 96 9.75 -31.00 3.00
CA LYS A 96 9.55 -31.78 1.78
C LYS A 96 10.14 -33.19 1.85
N ALA A 97 11.26 -33.37 2.54
CA ALA A 97 11.80 -34.71 2.79
C ALA A 97 10.83 -35.53 3.65
N VAL A 98 10.35 -34.97 4.77
CA VAL A 98 9.36 -35.64 5.64
C VAL A 98 8.07 -35.95 4.89
N GLU A 99 7.57 -35.02 4.07
CA GLU A 99 6.40 -35.26 3.22
C GLU A 99 6.60 -36.47 2.30
N LYS A 100 7.76 -36.57 1.67
CA LYS A 100 8.11 -37.71 0.81
C LYS A 100 8.15 -39.01 1.60
N ASP A 101 8.83 -39.03 2.75
CA ASP A 101 8.97 -40.23 3.58
C ASP A 101 7.59 -40.76 4.03
N VAL A 102 6.69 -39.85 4.42
CA VAL A 102 5.31 -40.20 4.81
C VAL A 102 4.54 -40.76 3.62
N VAL A 103 4.62 -40.13 2.44
CA VAL A 103 3.95 -40.61 1.23
C VAL A 103 4.47 -42.00 0.83
N GLU A 104 5.78 -42.21 0.88
CA GLU A 104 6.41 -43.50 0.56
C GLU A 104 5.92 -44.60 1.51
N PHE A 105 5.90 -44.32 2.81
CA PHE A 105 5.40 -45.26 3.81
C PHE A 105 3.92 -45.63 3.57
N ILE A 106 3.05 -44.65 3.38
CA ILE A 106 1.62 -44.89 3.15
C ILE A 106 1.43 -45.69 1.86
N THR A 107 2.13 -45.31 0.79
CA THR A 107 2.04 -45.99 -0.50
C THR A 107 2.45 -47.45 -0.37
N SER A 108 3.55 -47.73 0.34
CA SER A 108 4.04 -49.10 0.56
C SER A 108 3.08 -49.99 1.35
N LYS A 109 2.26 -49.41 2.24
CA LYS A 109 1.35 -50.14 3.14
C LYS A 109 -0.04 -50.37 2.55
N TYR A 110 -0.49 -49.48 1.66
CA TYR A 110 -1.85 -49.48 1.15
C TYR A 110 -1.92 -49.60 -0.37
N THR A 111 -0.87 -50.10 -1.02
CA THR A 111 -0.75 -50.22 -2.50
C THR A 111 -2.02 -50.74 -3.17
N ASP A 112 -2.63 -51.80 -2.64
CA ASP A 112 -3.80 -52.46 -3.24
C ASP A 112 -5.11 -51.68 -3.05
N GLN A 113 -5.12 -50.70 -2.14
CA GLN A 113 -6.28 -49.86 -1.80
C GLN A 113 -6.17 -48.45 -2.38
N LEU A 114 -4.99 -48.08 -2.88
CA LEU A 114 -4.73 -46.79 -3.48
C LEU A 114 -5.03 -46.85 -4.98
N LYS A 115 -5.85 -45.91 -5.47
CA LYS A 115 -6.00 -45.72 -6.92
C LYS A 115 -4.72 -45.07 -7.45
N THR A 116 -3.88 -45.85 -8.10
CA THR A 116 -2.86 -45.33 -9.01
C THR A 116 -3.56 -44.64 -10.18
N ASN A 117 -3.40 -43.32 -10.31
CA ASN A 117 -3.64 -42.61 -11.56
C ASN A 117 -2.45 -42.79 -12.50
#